data_AF-A0AAV8YCP5-F1
#
_entry.id   AF-A0AAV8YCP5-F1
#
_cell.length_a   1.000
_cell.length_b   1.000
_cell.length_c   1.000
_cell.angle_alpha   90.00
_cell.angle_beta   90.00
_cell.angle_gamma   90.00
#
_symmetry.space_group_name_H-M   'P 1'
#
loop_
_entity.id
_entity.type
_entity.pdbx_description
1 polymer ?
#
loop_
_entity_poly.entity_id
_entity_poly.type
_entity_poly.pdbx_seq_one_letter_code
_entity_poly.pdbx_strand_id
1 'polypeptide(L)' 'MVERHLHDDDVVLFNRQPSLHKLSIMAHRAKIHQHRTFRFNECVCNPYNADFDGDEMNLHLPQTEEAKAEALILMGLC' A
#
# COMPACT_ATOMS: atom_id res chain seq x y z
N MET A 1 -5.54 23.81 -7.38
CA MET A 1 -5.37 22.44 -6.86
C MET A 1 -6.42 22.25 -5.78
N VAL A 2 -7.14 21.13 -5.78
CA VAL A 2 -8.09 20.79 -4.71
C VAL A 2 -7.50 19.59 -3.99
N GLU A 3 -7.18 19.76 -2.70
CA GLU A 3 -6.73 18.66 -1.85
C GLU A 3 -7.96 17.89 -1.40
N ARG A 4 -8.08 16.62 -1.84
CA ARG A 4 -9.16 15.72 -1.45
C ARG A 4 -8.64 14.64 -0.51
N HIS A 5 -9.53 14.09 0.29
CA HIS A 5 -9.22 12.90 1.08
C HIS A 5 -9.00 11.67 0.18
N LEU A 6 -8.31 10.67 0.73
CA LEU A 6 -8.22 9.34 0.14
C LEU A 6 -9.63 8.77 0.00
N HIS A 7 -9.93 8.22 -1.17
CA HIS A 7 -11.19 7.56 -1.48
C HIS A 7 -10.94 6.07 -1.79
N ASP A 8 -12.01 5.29 -1.83
CA ASP A 8 -11.94 3.90 -2.28
C ASP A 8 -11.35 3.82 -3.71
N ASP A 9 -10.64 2.73 -3.99
CA ASP A 9 -9.96 2.43 -5.26
C ASP A 9 -8.76 3.33 -5.63
N ASP A 10 -8.40 4.29 -4.78
CA ASP A 10 -7.16 5.06 -4.96
C ASP A 10 -5.93 4.16 -4.82
N VAL A 11 -4.93 4.39 -5.67
CA VAL A 11 -3.67 3.65 -5.65
C VAL A 11 -2.80 4.16 -4.51
N VAL A 12 -2.36 3.25 -3.64
CA VAL A 12 -1.47 3.53 -2.52
C VAL A 12 -0.27 2.59 -2.55
N LEU A 13 0.88 3.07 -2.10
CA LEU A 13 2.05 2.24 -1.91
C LEU A 13 2.12 1.80 -0.46
N PHE A 14 2.32 0.51 -0.25
CA PHE A 14 2.36 -0.10 1.06
C PHE A 14 3.69 -0.81 1.28
N ASN A 15 4.34 -0.55 2.41
CA ASN A 15 5.64 -1.15 2.72
C ASN A 15 5.81 -1.48 4.21
N ARG A 16 6.57 -2.54 4.48
CA ARG A 16 6.98 -2.96 5.83
C ARG A 16 8.49 -2.75 5.99
N GLN A 17 8.92 -2.15 7.09
CA GLN A 17 10.35 -2.02 7.41
C GLN A 17 10.84 -3.22 8.22
N PRO A 18 12.11 -3.67 8.04
CA PRO A 18 13.12 -3.16 7.10
C PRO A 18 12.90 -3.66 5.66
N SER A 19 13.00 -2.74 4.69
CA SER A 19 12.78 -3.02 3.27
C SER A 19 14.05 -3.56 2.60
N LEU A 20 14.41 -4.82 2.86
CA LEU A 20 15.61 -5.47 2.30
C LEU A 20 15.41 -6.04 0.89
N HIS A 21 14.15 -6.19 0.44
CA HIS A 21 13.81 -6.79 -0.85
C HIS A 21 12.93 -5.86 -1.68
N LYS A 22 13.03 -5.90 -3.02
CA LYS A 22 12.18 -5.10 -3.92
C LYS A 22 10.68 -5.29 -3.68
N LEU A 23 10.26 -6.49 -3.26
CA LEU A 23 8.87 -6.84 -2.94
C LEU A 23 8.38 -6.28 -1.61
N SER A 24 9.24 -5.61 -0.83
CA SER A 24 8.85 -4.99 0.43
C SER A 24 8.06 -3.69 0.26
N ILE A 25 7.89 -3.21 -0.98
CA ILE A 25 6.97 -2.15 -1.37
C ILE A 25 6.13 -2.64 -2.55
N MET A 26 4.82 -2.52 -2.45
CA MET A 26 3.89 -2.89 -3.54
C MET A 26 2.74 -1.88 -3.61
N ALA A 27 2.10 -1.79 -4.78
CA ALA A 27 0.92 -0.96 -4.95
C ALA A 27 -0.35 -1.74 -4.60
N HIS A 28 -1.26 -1.10 -3.89
CA HIS A 28 -2.56 -1.65 -3.48
C HIS A 28 -3.66 -0.67 -3.84
N ARG A 29 -4.89 -1.18 -3.94
CA ARG A 29 -6.10 -0.35 -3.99
C ARG A 29 -6.58 -0.06 -2.58
N ALA A 30 -6.73 1.21 -2.24
CA ALA A 30 -7.25 1.63 -0.96
C ALA A 30 -8.73 1.23 -0.82
N LYS A 31 -9.09 0.73 0.36
CA LYS A 31 -10.48 0.53 0.76
C LYS A 31 -10.67 1.04 2.18
N ILE A 32 -11.54 2.03 2.33
CA ILE A 32 -11.74 2.74 3.59
C ILE A 32 -12.64 1.91 4.48
N HIS A 33 -12.10 1.58 5.65
CA HIS A 33 -12.83 0.90 6.72
C HIS A 33 -12.84 1.76 7.97
N GLN A 34 -13.89 1.64 8.79
CA GLN A 34 -14.06 2.43 10.02
C GLN A 34 -13.08 2.03 11.16
N HIS A 35 -12.27 0.99 10.97
CA HIS A 35 -11.35 0.47 11.97
C HIS A 35 -9.96 1.12 11.84
N ARG A 36 -9.16 1.09 12.90
CA ARG A 36 -7.83 1.73 12.95
C ARG A 36 -6.66 0.78 12.57
N THR A 37 -6.93 -0.29 11.83
CA THR A 37 -5.95 -1.31 11.47
C THR A 37 -5.89 -1.45 9.95
N PHE A 38 -4.70 -1.58 9.39
CA PHE A 38 -4.56 -1.97 7.98
C PHE A 38 -5.02 -3.41 7.79
N ARG A 39 -5.68 -3.66 6.65
CA ARG A 39 -6.17 -5.00 6.26
C ARG A 39 -5.73 -5.26 4.84
N PHE A 40 -5.15 -6.42 4.61
CA PHE A 40 -4.71 -6.88 3.30
C PHE A 40 -4.84 -8.40 3.23
N ASN A 41 -4.72 -8.96 2.04
CA ASN A 41 -4.90 -10.39 1.81
C ASN A 41 -3.74 -11.21 2.42
N GLU A 42 -4.03 -12.36 3.03
CA GLU A 42 -3.01 -13.25 3.59
C GLU A 42 -1.93 -13.69 2.58
N CYS A 43 -2.23 -13.76 1.29
CA CYS A 43 -1.28 -14.08 0.24
C CYS A 43 -0.13 -13.07 0.13
N VAL A 44 -0.34 -11.81 0.56
CA VAL A 44 0.71 -10.78 0.55
C VAL A 44 1.53 -10.75 1.84
N CYS A 45 1.23 -11.58 2.85
CA CYS A 45 2.07 -11.71 4.05
C CYS A 45 3.49 -12.19 3.73
N ASN A 46 3.60 -13.16 2.82
CA ASN A 46 4.90 -13.74 2.41
C ASN A 46 5.88 -12.70 1.81
N PRO A 47 5.50 -11.88 0.80
CA PRO A 47 6.40 -10.89 0.22
C PRO A 47 6.78 -9.76 1.20
N TYR A 48 5.90 -9.39 2.13
CA TYR A 48 6.23 -8.42 3.19
C TYR A 48 6.99 -9.03 4.37
N ASN A 49 7.09 -10.37 4.42
CA ASN A 49 7.56 -11.11 5.58
C ASN A 49 6.87 -10.60 6.87
N ALA A 50 5.55 -10.47 6.79
CA ALA A 50 4.71 -9.89 7.83
C ALA A 50 3.76 -10.93 8.40
N ASP A 51 3.39 -10.75 9.66
CA ASP A 51 2.28 -11.47 10.28
C ASP A 51 1.26 -10.48 10.87
N PHE A 52 0.30 -10.99 11.65
CA PHE A 52 -0.78 -10.19 12.24
C PHE A 52 -0.63 -10.10 13.78
N ASP A 53 0.59 -10.15 14.31
CA ASP A 53 0.86 -10.12 15.76
C ASP A 53 0.98 -8.71 16.37
N GLY A 54 0.99 -7.67 15.53
CA GLY A 54 1.26 -6.30 15.96
C GLY A 54 2.15 -5.50 15.00
N ASP A 55 2.53 -6.07 13.86
CA ASP A 55 3.33 -5.42 12.83
C ASP A 55 2.80 -4.03 12.42
N GLU A 56 3.71 -3.05 12.40
CA GLU A 56 3.47 -1.71 11.86
C GLU A 56 3.93 -1.62 10.42
N MET A 57 3.11 -0.98 9.58
CA MET A 57 3.40 -0.79 8.16
C MET A 57 3.11 0.64 7.73
N ASN A 58 3.85 1.07 6.72
CA ASN A 58 3.78 2.43 6.19
C ASN A 58 2.95 2.46 4.90
N LEU A 59 2.16 3.53 4.77
CA LEU A 59 1.34 3.80 3.60
C LEU A 59 1.75 5.15 2.99
N HIS A 60 1.99 5.16 1.69
CA HIS A 60 2.37 6.34 0.92
C HIS A 60 1.33 6.58 -0.18
N LEU A 61 0.81 7.81 -0.25
CA LEU A 61 -0.17 8.21 -1.26
C LEU A 61 0.50 9.03 -2.38
N PRO A 62 0.60 8.49 -3.61
CA PRO A 62 1.12 9.24 -4.75
C PRO A 62 0.21 10.43 -5.10
N GLN A 63 0.80 11.62 -5.22
CA GLN A 63 0.06 12.87 -5.46
C GLN A 63 -0.12 13.19 -6.95
N THR A 64 0.85 12.83 -7.80
CA THR A 64 0.79 13.10 -9.24
C THR A 64 0.20 11.92 -9.99
N GLU A 65 -0.45 12.18 -11.12
CA GLU A 65 -0.98 11.12 -11.99
C GLU A 65 0.14 10.25 -12.58
N GLU A 66 1.30 10.85 -12.85
CA GLU A 66 2.51 10.12 -13.29
C GLU A 66 2.96 9.12 -12.24
N ALA A 67 3.06 9.53 -10.97
CA ALA A 67 3.46 8.64 -9.88
C ALA A 67 2.43 7.52 -9.62
N LYS A 68 1.13 7.80 -9.82
CA LYS A 68 0.10 6.75 -9.77
C LYS A 68 0.27 5.73 -10.90
N ALA A 69 0.56 6.20 -12.12
CA ALA A 69 0.81 5.32 -13.26
C ALA A 69 2.07 4.48 -13.05
N GLU A 70 3.16 5.09 -12.55
CA GLU A 70 4.39 4.37 -12.20
C GLU A 70 4.17 3.33 -11.11
N ALA A 71 3.43 3.67 -10.05
CA ALA A 71 3.07 2.72 -9.00
C ALA A 71 2.30 1.52 -9.57
N LEU A 72 1.31 1.78 -10.44
CA LEU A 72 0.49 0.74 -11.06
C LEU A 72 1.30 -0.18 -11.99
N ILE A 73 2.21 0.40 -12.79
CA ILE A 73 2.97 -0.33 -13.82
C ILE A 73 4.20 -1.03 -13.23
N LEU A 74 4.94 -0.37 -12.33
CA LEU A 74 6.23 -0.84 -11.84
C LEU A 74 6.11 -1.69 -10.57
N MET A 75 5.15 -1.37 -9.68
CA MET A 75 5.02 -2.05 -8.39
C MET A 75 3.92 -3.12 -8.38
N GLY A 76 3.09 -3.17 -9.44
CA GLY A 76 2.02 -4.16 -9.62
C GLY A 76 0.89 -4.04 -8.60
N LEU A 77 -0.35 -4.34 -9.02
CA LEU A 77 -1.47 -4.51 -8.10
C LEU A 77 -1.53 -5.97 -7.67
N CYS A 78 -1.36 -6.25 -6.38
CA CYS A 78 -1.72 -7.53 -5.77
C CYS A 78 -3.14 -7.50 -5.22
#